data_AF-A0A212CIC3-F1
#
_entry.id   AF-A0A212CIC3-F1
#
_cell.length_a   1.000
_cell.length_b   1.000
_cell.length_c   1.000
_cell.angle_alpha   90.00
_cell.angle_beta   90.00
_cell.angle_gamma   90.00
#
_symmetry.space_group_name_H-M   'P 1'
#
loop_
_entity.id
_entity.type
_entity.pdbx_description
1 polymer ?
#
loop_
_entity_poly.entity_id
_entity_poly.type
_entity_poly.pdbx_seq_one_letter_code
_entity_poly.pdbx_strand_id
1 'polypeptide(L)'
;MPPQIIQFPEDQKVRAGESVELFGKVTGTQPITCTWMKFRKQIQDSEHIKVENSEQGSKLTIRAACQEHCGCYTLLVENKLGSRQAQVNLTVVDKPDPPAGTPCASDIRSSSLTLSWYGSSYDGGSAVQSYSVEIWDSVDKTWKELATCRSTSFNVQDLLPDREYKFRVRAINVYGTSEPSQESELTALGEKPEE
;
A
#
# COMPACT_ATOMS: atom_id res chain seq x y z
N MET A 1 2.26 -12.11 42.69
CA MET A 1 1.96 -12.63 41.34
C MET A 1 2.76 -11.85 40.30
N PRO A 2 3.69 -12.49 39.57
CA PRO A 2 4.33 -11.89 38.39
C PRO A 2 3.26 -11.43 37.37
N PRO A 3 3.54 -10.42 36.54
CA PRO A 3 2.55 -9.90 35.62
C PRO A 3 2.25 -10.94 34.53
N GLN A 4 1.00 -11.02 34.10
CA GLN A 4 0.54 -11.84 32.99
C GLN A 4 -0.28 -10.99 32.03
N ILE A 5 -0.22 -11.32 30.74
CA ILE A 5 -1.08 -10.73 29.72
C ILE A 5 -2.22 -11.73 29.51
N ILE A 6 -3.45 -11.32 29.84
CA ILE A 6 -4.65 -12.17 29.79
C ILE A 6 -5.48 -11.90 28.53
N GLN A 7 -5.26 -10.77 27.89
CA GLN A 7 -5.72 -10.50 26.54
C GLN A 7 -4.54 -9.96 25.77
N PHE A 8 -4.07 -10.74 24.80
CA PHE A 8 -2.95 -10.35 23.95
C PHE A 8 -3.44 -9.35 22.91
N PRO A 9 -2.61 -8.35 22.54
CA PRO A 9 -2.91 -7.55 21.38
C PRO A 9 -2.92 -8.44 20.13
N GLU A 10 -3.90 -8.22 19.26
CA GLU A 10 -4.11 -9.03 18.05
C GLU A 10 -3.62 -8.30 16.81
N ASP A 11 -3.10 -9.07 15.84
CA ASP A 11 -2.63 -8.55 14.57
C ASP A 11 -3.76 -7.81 13.84
N GLN A 12 -3.47 -6.62 13.34
CA GLN A 12 -4.47 -5.76 12.72
C GLN A 12 -4.03 -5.21 11.37
N LYS A 13 -5.02 -5.02 10.51
CA LYS A 13 -4.90 -4.29 9.25
C LYS A 13 -5.77 -3.04 9.33
N VAL A 14 -5.22 -1.88 9.02
CA VAL A 14 -5.93 -0.59 9.06
C VAL A 14 -5.70 0.16 7.77
N ARG A 15 -6.72 0.87 7.25
CA ARG A 15 -6.51 1.69 6.04
C ARG A 15 -5.67 2.93 6.37
N ALA A 16 -4.87 3.40 5.42
CA ALA A 16 -4.15 4.65 5.56
C ALA A 16 -5.14 5.81 5.88
N GLY A 17 -4.77 6.67 6.84
CA GLY A 17 -5.60 7.75 7.35
C GLY A 17 -6.59 7.36 8.46
N GLU A 18 -6.87 6.07 8.67
CA GLU A 18 -7.74 5.62 9.77
C GLU A 18 -6.99 5.52 11.10
N SER A 19 -7.73 5.41 12.21
CA SER A 19 -7.14 5.19 13.53
C SER A 19 -7.26 3.73 13.94
N VAL A 20 -6.27 3.24 14.68
CA VAL A 20 -6.23 1.86 15.19
C VAL A 20 -5.80 1.84 16.65
N GLU A 21 -6.33 0.88 17.40
CA GLU A 21 -5.98 0.66 18.80
C GLU A 21 -5.40 -0.74 18.99
N LEU A 22 -4.20 -0.82 19.55
CA LEU A 22 -3.57 -2.06 20.00
C LEU A 22 -3.73 -2.13 21.51
N PHE A 23 -4.36 -3.19 21.99
CA PHE A 23 -4.74 -3.31 23.40
C PHE A 23 -4.26 -4.62 24.00
N GLY A 24 -3.63 -4.53 25.18
CA GLY A 24 -3.29 -5.70 25.98
C GLY A 24 -3.85 -5.56 27.39
N LYS A 25 -4.62 -6.56 27.85
CA LYS A 25 -5.13 -6.63 29.22
C LYS A 25 -4.17 -7.40 30.10
N VAL A 26 -3.89 -6.88 31.29
CA VAL A 26 -2.88 -7.44 32.20
C VAL A 26 -3.46 -7.77 33.56
N THR A 27 -2.78 -8.67 34.28
CA THR A 27 -3.06 -8.98 35.68
C THR A 27 -1.75 -9.26 36.41
N GLY A 28 -1.71 -9.04 37.72
CA GLY A 28 -0.49 -9.19 38.50
C GLY A 28 -0.57 -8.46 39.84
N THR A 29 0.48 -8.58 40.63
CA THR A 29 0.65 -7.74 41.81
C THR A 29 1.09 -6.34 41.38
N GLN A 30 0.40 -5.31 41.87
CA GLN A 30 0.74 -3.91 41.63
C GLN A 30 2.05 -3.49 42.33
N PRO A 31 2.74 -2.43 41.86
CA PRO A 31 2.48 -1.70 40.62
C PRO A 31 2.97 -2.47 39.38
N ILE A 32 2.16 -2.50 38.31
CA ILE A 32 2.54 -3.07 37.01
C ILE A 32 2.85 -1.93 36.04
N THR A 33 4.06 -1.96 35.48
CA THR A 33 4.47 -1.04 34.41
C THR A 33 4.17 -1.66 33.06
N CYS A 34 3.52 -0.91 32.16
CA CYS A 34 3.27 -1.33 30.79
C CYS A 34 4.01 -0.40 29.82
N THR A 35 4.79 -0.99 28.91
CA THR A 35 5.65 -0.26 27.99
C THR A 35 5.47 -0.81 26.57
N TRP A 36 5.04 0.06 25.66
CA TRP A 36 5.02 -0.25 24.24
C TRP A 36 6.34 0.07 23.56
N MET A 37 6.78 -0.81 22.67
CA MET A 37 8.04 -0.67 21.93
C MET A 37 7.84 -0.98 20.44
N LYS A 38 8.60 -0.29 19.59
CA LYS A 38 8.78 -0.60 18.17
C LYS A 38 10.27 -0.51 17.83
N PHE A 39 10.80 -1.46 17.06
CA PHE A 39 12.25 -1.54 16.77
C PHE A 39 13.13 -1.50 18.02
N ARG A 40 12.69 -2.16 19.11
CA ARG A 40 13.34 -2.15 20.44
C ARG A 40 13.48 -0.76 21.09
N LYS A 41 12.81 0.26 20.56
CA LYS A 41 12.72 1.59 21.17
C LYS A 41 11.35 1.75 21.82
N GLN A 42 11.34 2.29 23.03
CA GLN A 42 10.11 2.66 23.70
C GLN A 42 9.37 3.71 22.89
N ILE A 43 8.07 3.51 22.72
CA ILE A 43 7.18 4.46 22.07
C ILE A 43 6.88 5.57 23.07
N GLN A 44 6.95 6.80 22.57
CA GLN A 44 6.56 8.00 23.30
C GLN A 44 5.32 8.60 22.63
N ASP A 45 4.53 9.30 23.42
CA ASP A 45 3.38 10.04 22.90
C ASP A 45 3.83 11.09 21.88
N SER A 46 3.01 11.23 20.84
CA SER A 46 3.18 12.21 19.76
C SER A 46 1.80 12.68 19.30
N GLU A 47 1.76 13.50 18.24
CA GLU A 47 0.50 13.92 17.62
C GLU A 47 -0.33 12.72 17.11
N HIS A 48 0.35 11.72 16.55
CA HIS A 48 -0.28 10.55 15.93
C HIS A 48 -0.32 9.33 16.84
N ILE A 49 0.49 9.28 17.91
CA ILE A 49 0.60 8.10 18.77
C ILE A 49 0.28 8.48 20.21
N LYS A 50 -0.57 7.70 20.87
CA LYS A 50 -0.90 7.88 22.28
C LYS A 50 -0.86 6.55 23.03
N VAL A 51 -0.15 6.49 24.15
CA VAL A 51 -0.11 5.34 25.06
C VAL A 51 -0.92 5.66 26.31
N GLU A 52 -1.94 4.83 26.58
CA GLU A 52 -2.79 4.95 27.75
C GLU A 52 -2.62 3.70 28.62
N ASN A 53 -2.03 3.90 29.80
CA ASN A 53 -1.80 2.85 30.78
C ASN A 53 -2.86 2.90 31.90
N SER A 54 -3.32 1.74 32.32
CA SER A 54 -4.24 1.55 33.44
C SER A 54 -3.85 0.32 34.25
N GLU A 55 -4.43 0.14 35.43
CA GLU A 55 -4.23 -1.08 36.22
C GLU A 55 -4.69 -2.35 35.50
N GLN A 56 -5.61 -2.23 34.55
CA GLN A 56 -6.17 -3.35 33.80
C GLN A 56 -5.41 -3.66 32.52
N GLY A 57 -4.48 -2.81 32.09
CA GLY A 57 -3.79 -2.99 30.82
C GLY A 57 -3.29 -1.70 30.19
N SER A 58 -2.83 -1.83 28.95
CA SER A 58 -2.29 -0.72 28.18
C SER A 58 -2.90 -0.70 26.79
N LYS A 59 -3.20 0.51 26.31
CA LYS A 59 -3.74 0.78 25.00
C LYS A 59 -2.81 1.72 24.24
N LEU A 60 -2.38 1.30 23.06
CA LEU A 60 -1.63 2.11 22.11
C LEU A 60 -2.58 2.54 20.99
N THR A 61 -2.84 3.83 20.89
CA THR A 61 -3.67 4.43 19.84
C THR A 61 -2.75 5.03 18.78
N ILE A 62 -2.98 4.67 17.51
CA ILE A 62 -2.31 5.27 16.35
C ILE A 62 -3.40 5.95 15.53
N ARG A 63 -3.30 7.27 15.36
CA ARG A 63 -4.24 8.11 14.61
C ARG A 63 -3.66 8.45 13.24
N ALA A 64 -4.52 8.53 12.23
CA ALA A 64 -4.10 8.81 10.86
C ALA A 64 -2.96 7.87 10.42
N ALA A 65 -3.23 6.56 10.48
CA ALA A 65 -2.25 5.53 10.19
C ALA A 65 -1.60 5.75 8.82
N CYS A 66 -0.29 5.52 8.73
CA CYS A 66 0.48 5.70 7.52
C CYS A 66 1.61 4.66 7.49
N GLN A 67 2.35 4.58 6.38
CA GLN A 67 3.28 3.48 6.14
C GLN A 67 4.35 3.32 7.24
N GLU A 68 4.84 4.42 7.84
CA GLU A 68 5.81 4.38 8.95
C GLU A 68 5.26 3.72 10.22
N HIS A 69 3.94 3.64 10.38
CA HIS A 69 3.29 2.94 11.48
C HIS A 69 3.25 1.41 11.26
N CYS A 70 3.48 0.90 10.05
CA CYS A 70 3.53 -0.54 9.79
C CYS A 70 4.68 -1.23 10.59
N GLY A 71 4.44 -2.43 11.09
CA GLY A 71 5.48 -3.29 11.68
C GLY A 71 5.06 -4.01 12.97
N CYS A 72 6.05 -4.65 13.61
CA CYS A 72 5.88 -5.37 14.86
C CYS A 72 6.05 -4.44 16.07
N TYR A 73 5.01 -4.38 16.89
CA TYR A 73 4.98 -3.73 18.19
C TYR A 73 5.14 -4.76 19.30
N THR A 74 5.75 -4.36 20.41
CA THR A 74 5.91 -5.21 21.60
C THR A 74 5.33 -4.50 22.81
N LEU A 75 4.40 -5.15 23.51
CA LEU A 75 3.93 -4.75 24.82
C LEU A 75 4.74 -5.51 25.88
N LEU A 76 5.55 -4.79 26.66
CA LEU A 76 6.29 -5.30 27.81
C LEU A 76 5.55 -4.91 29.09
N VAL A 77 5.34 -5.90 29.97
CA VAL A 77 4.65 -5.72 31.25
C VAL A 77 5.53 -6.23 32.39
N GLU A 78 5.74 -5.41 33.40
CA GLU A 78 6.76 -5.66 34.44
C GLU A 78 6.26 -5.31 35.82
N ASN A 79 6.66 -6.10 36.82
CA ASN A 79 6.60 -5.73 38.22
C ASN A 79 7.85 -6.27 38.96
N LYS A 80 7.94 -6.02 40.27
CA LYS A 80 9.07 -6.50 41.11
C LYS A 80 9.30 -8.01 41.11
N LEU A 81 8.32 -8.81 40.65
CA LEU A 81 8.35 -10.27 40.65
C LEU A 81 8.64 -10.87 39.27
N GLY A 82 8.70 -10.06 38.21
CA GLY A 82 9.07 -10.52 36.88
C GLY A 82 8.48 -9.68 35.74
N SER A 83 8.65 -10.18 34.53
CA SER A 83 8.22 -9.53 33.30
C SER A 83 7.55 -10.52 32.34
N ARG A 84 6.71 -9.99 31.45
CA ARG A 84 6.10 -10.71 30.34
C ARG A 84 6.04 -9.77 29.13
N GLN A 85 6.12 -10.33 27.93
CA GLN A 85 5.97 -9.57 26.69
C GLN A 85 4.98 -10.23 25.73
N ALA A 86 4.33 -9.41 24.91
CA ALA A 86 3.51 -9.82 23.77
C ALA A 86 3.91 -9.02 22.54
N GLN A 87 3.85 -9.66 21.37
CA GLN A 87 4.08 -9.02 20.09
C GLN A 87 2.79 -8.95 19.29
N VAL A 88 2.66 -7.90 18.48
CA VAL A 88 1.53 -7.68 17.59
C VAL A 88 2.01 -7.00 16.31
N ASN A 89 1.50 -7.43 15.17
CA ASN A 89 1.79 -6.83 13.88
C ASN A 89 0.67 -5.88 13.46
N LEU A 90 1.06 -4.66 13.11
CA LEU A 90 0.18 -3.71 12.44
C LEU A 90 0.57 -3.62 10.97
N THR A 91 -0.37 -3.88 10.08
CA THR A 91 -0.23 -3.59 8.65
C THR A 91 -1.10 -2.40 8.29
N VAL A 92 -0.49 -1.35 7.73
CA VAL A 92 -1.26 -0.25 7.13
C VAL A 92 -1.46 -0.57 5.66
N VAL A 93 -2.72 -0.54 5.20
CA VAL A 93 -3.11 -0.89 3.84
C VAL A 93 -3.69 0.32 3.10
N ASP A 94 -3.41 0.42 1.80
CA ASP A 94 -3.92 1.48 0.92
C ASP A 94 -3.97 0.98 -0.54
N LYS A 95 -4.46 1.80 -1.45
CA LYS A 95 -4.25 1.62 -2.90
C LYS A 95 -2.75 1.57 -3.22
N PRO A 96 -2.33 0.93 -4.33
CA PRO A 96 -0.94 0.91 -4.72
C PRO A 96 -0.44 2.31 -5.09
N ASP A 97 0.87 2.49 -5.05
CA ASP A 97 1.51 3.62 -5.74
C ASP A 97 1.28 3.51 -7.26
N PRO A 98 1.42 4.61 -8.01
CA PRO A 98 1.41 4.56 -9.47
C PRO A 98 2.45 3.57 -10.01
N PRO A 99 2.16 2.89 -11.14
CA PRO A 99 3.19 2.15 -11.87
C PRO A 99 4.40 3.04 -12.15
N ALA A 100 5.60 2.49 -11.97
CA ALA A 100 6.82 3.28 -12.04
C ALA A 100 7.17 3.67 -13.49
N GLY A 101 7.58 4.92 -13.67
CA GLY A 101 8.06 5.45 -14.95
C GLY A 101 6.95 5.65 -15.99
N THR A 102 7.38 5.73 -17.25
CA THR A 102 6.52 5.87 -18.43
C THR A 102 6.31 4.52 -19.13
N PRO A 103 5.08 4.20 -19.54
CA PRO A 103 4.83 3.04 -20.39
C PRO A 103 5.60 3.15 -21.72
N CYS A 104 6.22 2.04 -22.13
CA CYS A 104 7.02 1.94 -23.34
C CYS A 104 6.26 1.20 -24.44
N ALA A 105 6.09 1.86 -25.59
CA ALA A 105 5.52 1.26 -26.80
C ALA A 105 6.60 0.57 -27.65
N SER A 106 6.27 -0.62 -28.13
CA SER A 106 7.13 -1.48 -28.95
C SER A 106 6.28 -2.21 -29.99
N ASP A 107 6.90 -2.91 -30.94
CA ASP A 107 6.20 -3.66 -32.00
C ASP A 107 5.10 -2.85 -32.72
N ILE A 108 5.39 -1.58 -33.00
CA ILE A 108 4.42 -0.63 -33.58
C ILE A 108 4.09 -1.05 -35.02
N ARG A 109 2.80 -1.21 -35.31
CA ARG A 109 2.18 -1.50 -36.61
C ARG A 109 1.09 -0.47 -36.90
N SER A 110 0.51 -0.51 -38.10
CA SER A 110 -0.52 0.44 -38.54
C SER A 110 -1.80 0.45 -37.67
N SER A 111 -2.13 -0.66 -36.99
CA SER A 111 -3.33 -0.78 -36.15
C SER A 111 -3.10 -1.41 -34.78
N SER A 112 -1.84 -1.64 -34.38
CA SER A 112 -1.52 -2.30 -33.12
C SER A 112 -0.13 -1.93 -32.61
N LEU A 113 0.08 -2.02 -31.31
CA LEU A 113 1.40 -1.95 -30.67
C LEU A 113 1.43 -2.77 -29.39
N THR A 114 2.62 -3.06 -28.89
CA THR A 114 2.81 -3.70 -27.59
C THR A 114 3.27 -2.66 -26.57
N LEU A 115 2.46 -2.47 -25.53
CA LEU A 115 2.78 -1.60 -24.40
C LEU A 115 3.40 -2.43 -23.27
N SER A 116 4.45 -1.91 -22.64
CA SER A 116 5.09 -2.50 -21.46
C SER A 116 5.34 -1.42 -20.40
N TRP A 117 5.31 -1.79 -19.12
CA TRP A 117 5.52 -0.87 -18.02
C TRP A 117 6.16 -1.58 -16.83
N TYR A 118 6.58 -0.81 -15.82
CA TYR A 118 7.03 -1.34 -14.54
C TYR A 118 5.89 -1.33 -13.53
N GLY A 119 5.88 -2.32 -12.62
CA GLY A 119 4.95 -2.31 -11.49
C GLY A 119 5.17 -1.15 -10.52
N SER A 120 4.28 -1.02 -9.54
CA SER A 120 4.41 -0.03 -8.48
C SER A 120 5.60 -0.33 -7.57
N SER A 121 6.29 0.71 -7.10
CA SER A 121 7.35 0.58 -6.09
C SER A 121 6.82 0.09 -4.73
N TYR A 122 5.57 0.44 -4.41
CA TYR A 122 4.86 -0.02 -3.23
C TYR A 122 3.42 -0.39 -3.60
N ASP A 123 2.96 -1.52 -3.09
CA ASP A 123 1.65 -2.09 -3.40
C ASP A 123 0.56 -1.61 -2.44
N GLY A 124 0.86 -0.67 -1.54
CA GLY A 124 -0.09 -0.25 -0.51
C GLY A 124 -0.26 -1.28 0.60
N GLY A 125 0.68 -2.21 0.80
CA GLY A 125 0.57 -3.26 1.83
C GLY A 125 -0.36 -4.41 1.44
N SER A 126 -0.76 -4.47 0.17
CA SER A 126 -1.56 -5.54 -0.40
C SER A 126 -1.23 -5.75 -1.87
N ALA A 127 -0.98 -7.00 -2.24
CA ALA A 127 -0.53 -7.33 -3.58
C ALA A 127 -1.41 -6.74 -4.69
N VAL A 128 -0.75 -6.14 -5.69
CA VAL A 128 -1.40 -5.68 -6.93
C VAL A 128 -2.03 -6.87 -7.65
N GLN A 129 -3.32 -6.75 -7.99
CA GLN A 129 -4.11 -7.79 -8.65
C GLN A 129 -4.20 -7.61 -10.16
N SER A 130 -4.21 -6.36 -10.63
CA SER A 130 -4.32 -6.02 -12.05
C SER A 130 -3.87 -4.58 -12.32
N TYR A 131 -3.80 -4.23 -13.60
CA TYR A 131 -3.47 -2.92 -14.13
C TYR A 131 -4.56 -2.48 -15.12
N SER A 132 -5.04 -1.24 -14.99
CA SER A 132 -5.91 -0.59 -15.99
C SER A 132 -5.04 0.20 -16.96
N VAL A 133 -5.12 -0.15 -18.24
CA VAL A 133 -4.41 0.51 -19.34
C VAL A 133 -5.35 1.55 -19.93
N GLU A 134 -4.94 2.81 -19.89
CA GLU A 134 -5.70 3.93 -20.44
C GLU A 134 -5.00 4.47 -21.69
N ILE A 135 -5.81 4.87 -22.67
CA ILE A 135 -5.37 5.46 -23.93
C ILE A 135 -5.94 6.86 -24.10
N TRP A 136 -5.14 7.75 -24.66
CA TRP A 136 -5.54 9.08 -25.08
C TRP A 136 -5.31 9.22 -26.59
N ASP A 137 -6.33 9.67 -27.31
CA ASP A 137 -6.31 9.88 -28.77
C ASP A 137 -6.20 11.38 -29.07
N SER A 138 -5.35 11.77 -30.03
CA SER A 138 -5.14 13.17 -30.43
C SER A 138 -6.37 13.89 -30.97
N VAL A 139 -7.37 13.14 -31.46
CA VAL A 139 -8.66 13.65 -31.95
C VAL A 139 -9.63 13.87 -30.79
N ASP A 140 -9.89 12.83 -30.00
CA ASP A 140 -10.89 12.86 -28.92
C ASP A 140 -10.40 13.61 -27.68
N LYS A 141 -9.08 13.78 -27.55
CA LYS A 141 -8.38 14.49 -26.47
C LYS A 141 -8.82 14.09 -25.06
N THR A 142 -9.26 12.84 -24.89
CA THR A 142 -9.77 12.29 -23.63
C THR A 142 -9.13 10.95 -23.33
N TRP A 143 -8.87 10.70 -22.05
CA TRP A 143 -8.41 9.40 -21.56
C TRP A 143 -9.58 8.43 -21.50
N LYS A 144 -9.39 7.22 -22.01
CA LYS A 144 -10.36 6.12 -21.94
C LYS A 144 -9.67 4.86 -21.45
N GLU A 145 -10.35 4.07 -20.63
CA GLU A 145 -9.88 2.73 -20.29
C GLU A 145 -9.98 1.84 -21.53
N LEU A 146 -8.85 1.26 -21.92
CA LEU A 146 -8.76 0.32 -23.02
C LEU A 146 -8.98 -1.11 -22.54
N ALA A 147 -8.28 -1.49 -21.47
CA ALA A 147 -8.32 -2.84 -20.93
C ALA A 147 -7.82 -2.89 -19.48
N THR A 148 -8.22 -3.95 -18.78
CA THR A 148 -7.60 -4.35 -17.51
C THR A 148 -6.88 -5.68 -17.68
N CYS A 149 -5.62 -5.77 -17.24
CA CYS A 149 -4.78 -6.96 -17.38
C CYS A 149 -3.96 -7.25 -16.12
N ARG A 150 -3.44 -8.48 -15.96
CA ARG A 150 -2.61 -8.85 -14.79
C ARG A 150 -1.12 -8.75 -15.03
N SER A 151 -0.71 -8.75 -16.30
CA SER A 151 0.68 -8.66 -16.72
C SER A 151 1.13 -7.19 -16.76
N THR A 152 2.44 -6.96 -16.79
CA THR A 152 3.04 -5.64 -16.99
C THR A 152 3.31 -5.34 -18.47
N SER A 153 2.53 -5.97 -19.35
CA SER A 153 2.59 -5.81 -20.79
C SER A 153 1.22 -6.10 -21.40
N PHE A 154 0.83 -5.34 -22.41
CA PHE A 154 -0.45 -5.50 -23.09
C PHE A 154 -0.31 -5.17 -24.58
N ASN A 155 -0.88 -6.03 -25.43
CA ASN A 155 -0.95 -5.79 -26.86
C ASN A 155 -2.20 -4.96 -27.17
N VAL A 156 -1.99 -3.70 -27.54
CA VAL A 156 -3.02 -2.76 -27.94
C VAL A 156 -3.37 -3.02 -29.40
N GLN A 157 -4.67 -3.16 -29.70
CA GLN A 157 -5.21 -3.43 -31.04
C GLN A 157 -6.28 -2.40 -31.40
N ASP A 158 -6.82 -2.50 -32.61
CA ASP A 158 -7.90 -1.66 -33.13
C ASP A 158 -7.57 -0.16 -33.12
N LEU A 159 -6.28 0.17 -33.25
CA LEU A 159 -5.84 1.54 -33.40
C LEU A 159 -6.02 2.00 -34.85
N LEU A 160 -6.22 3.30 -35.03
CA LEU A 160 -6.42 3.90 -36.34
C LEU A 160 -5.07 4.42 -36.89
N PRO A 161 -4.75 4.11 -38.16
CA PRO A 161 -3.60 4.71 -38.85
C PRO A 161 -3.67 6.23 -38.86
N ASP A 162 -2.50 6.88 -38.94
CA ASP A 162 -2.35 8.34 -38.99
C ASP A 162 -2.89 9.08 -37.76
N ARG A 163 -3.14 8.36 -36.65
CA ARG A 163 -3.44 8.94 -35.34
C ARG A 163 -2.25 8.85 -34.40
N GLU A 164 -2.26 9.76 -33.44
CA GLU A 164 -1.28 9.79 -32.36
C GLU A 164 -1.95 9.43 -31.05
N TYR A 165 -1.31 8.53 -30.31
CA TYR A 165 -1.80 8.04 -29.04
C TYR A 165 -0.82 8.29 -27.91
N LYS A 166 -1.35 8.55 -26.71
CA LYS A 166 -0.61 8.42 -25.46
C LYS A 166 -1.19 7.32 -24.61
N PHE A 167 -0.36 6.75 -23.74
CA PHE A 167 -0.72 5.67 -22.85
C PHE A 167 -0.35 6.02 -21.42
N ARG A 168 -1.18 5.58 -20.47
CA ARG A 168 -0.85 5.59 -19.05
C ARG A 168 -1.46 4.35 -18.40
N VAL A 169 -0.94 3.95 -17.26
CA VAL A 169 -1.37 2.72 -16.58
C VAL A 169 -1.64 3.02 -15.12
N ARG A 170 -2.67 2.38 -14.55
CA ARG A 170 -2.97 2.40 -13.11
C ARG A 170 -2.82 1.01 -12.53
N ALA A 171 -2.27 0.90 -11.33
CA ALA A 171 -2.20 -0.35 -10.56
C ALA A 171 -3.46 -0.50 -9.68
N ILE A 172 -3.95 -1.73 -9.54
CA ILE A 172 -5.19 -2.04 -8.81
C ILE A 172 -4.91 -3.13 -7.79
N ASN A 173 -5.25 -2.89 -6.53
CA ASN A 173 -5.34 -3.91 -5.48
C ASN A 173 -6.75 -3.93 -4.87
N VAL A 174 -6.96 -4.74 -3.82
CA VAL A 174 -8.27 -4.85 -3.14
C VAL A 174 -8.71 -3.58 -2.42
N TYR A 175 -7.80 -2.63 -2.19
CA TYR A 175 -8.05 -1.39 -1.45
C TYR A 175 -8.27 -0.20 -2.40
N GLY A 176 -7.88 -0.30 -3.67
CA GLY A 176 -8.24 0.69 -4.67
C GLY A 176 -7.38 0.66 -5.92
N THR A 177 -7.56 1.70 -6.72
CA THR A 177 -6.79 1.96 -7.95
C THR A 177 -5.85 3.14 -7.70
N SER A 178 -4.59 3.00 -8.12
CA SER A 178 -3.56 4.02 -7.99
C SER A 178 -3.88 5.29 -8.80
N GLU A 179 -3.12 6.35 -8.54
CA GLU A 179 -2.95 7.42 -9.53
C GLU A 179 -2.29 6.84 -10.81
N PRO A 180 -2.47 7.48 -11.98
CA PRO A 180 -1.90 6.94 -13.21
C PRO A 180 -0.38 7.09 -13.20
N SER A 181 0.29 6.23 -13.95
CA SER A 181 1.70 6.36 -14.29
C SER A 181 1.98 7.69 -14.98
N GLN A 182 3.27 8.00 -15.18
CA GLN A 182 3.62 9.04 -16.13
C GLN A 182 3.04 8.71 -17.51
N GLU A 183 2.64 9.74 -18.25
CA GLU A 183 2.12 9.58 -19.61
C GLU A 183 3.25 9.20 -20.55
N SER A 184 3.02 8.24 -21.45
CA SER A 184 3.95 7.94 -22.52
C SER A 184 4.11 9.15 -23.46
N GLU A 185 5.20 9.15 -24.22
CA GLU A 185 5.34 10.02 -25.39
C GLU A 185 4.25 9.73 -26.41
N LEU A 186 3.97 10.72 -27.27
CA LEU A 186 3.07 10.55 -28.41
C LEU A 186 3.62 9.50 -29.36
N THR A 187 2.81 8.47 -29.63
CA THR A 187 3.14 7.42 -30.58
C THR A 187 2.27 7.57 -31.81
N ALA A 188 2.87 7.94 -32.94
CA ALA A 188 2.22 7.97 -34.24
C ALA A 188 2.20 6.57 -34.86
N LEU A 189 1.06 6.14 -35.38
CA LEU A 189 0.96 4.91 -36.15
C LEU A 189 1.09 5.22 -37.64
N GLY A 190 2.16 4.71 -38.25
CA GLY A 190 2.35 4.75 -39.70
C GLY A 190 2.42 3.35 -40.30
N GLU A 191 2.14 3.24 -41.59
CA GLU A 191 2.47 2.04 -42.35
C GLU A 191 3.99 1.82 -42.29
N LYS A 192 4.44 0.66 -41.76
CA LYS A 192 5.83 0.25 -42.00
C LYS A 192 5.99 0.04 -43.52
N PRO A 193 7.08 0.50 -44.15
CA PRO A 193 7.39 0.07 -45.50
C PRO A 193 7.51 -1.46 -45.49
N GLU A 194 6.84 -2.15 -46.41
CA GLU A 194 7.11 -3.56 -46.68
C GLU A 194 8.59 -3.69 -47.13
N GLU A 195 9.35 -4.58 -46.46
CA GLU A 195 10.68 -5.02 -46.91
C GLU A 195 10.58 -5.97 -48.10
#